data_AF-A0A9D4M3X0-F1
#
_entry.id   AF-A0A9D4M3X0-F1
#
_cell.length_a   1.000
_cell.length_b   1.000
_cell.length_c   1.000
_cell.angle_alpha   90.00
_cell.angle_beta   90.00
_cell.angle_gamma   90.00
#
_symmetry.space_group_name_H-M   'P 1'
#
loop_
_entity.id
_entity.type
_entity.pdbx_description
1 polymer ?
#
loop_
_entity_poly.entity_id
_entity_poly.type
_entity_poly.pdbx_seq_one_letter_code
_entity_poly.pdbx_strand_id
1 'polypeptide(L)'
;MTVKTEESCTQKLQSFHKCKKFIGSPIKANALDMPGAAELTNIDFDPRPEEFRNAANYQDHFRNVCLNFPGISEMPIFQTFEPANTKAVALDHVYLKLTPEDNFLERILVTKISSAVVVDIEKKTLGQSTNKLWIEERSKRIPSSMFEKICKSTQWGRQT
;
A
#
# COMPACT_ATOMS: atom_id res chain seq x y z
N MET A 1 -30.66 -27.19 11.58
CA MET A 1 -30.26 -27.09 13.00
C MET A 1 -29.97 -25.63 13.26
N THR A 2 -30.81 -24.94 14.04
CA THR A 2 -30.74 -23.48 14.19
C THR A 2 -30.26 -23.16 15.59
N VAL A 3 -29.01 -22.74 15.72
CA VAL A 3 -28.41 -22.37 17.01
C VAL A 3 -28.96 -21.00 17.42
N LYS A 4 -29.73 -20.96 18.51
CA LYS A 4 -30.10 -19.69 19.16
C LYS A 4 -28.96 -19.29 20.09
N THR A 5 -28.14 -18.34 19.65
CA THR A 5 -27.15 -17.68 20.51
C THR A 5 -27.85 -16.59 21.31
N GLU A 6 -28.01 -16.80 22.61
CA GLU A 6 -28.40 -15.74 23.55
C GLU A 6 -27.18 -14.86 23.83
N GLU A 7 -27.38 -13.53 23.85
CA GLU A 7 -26.31 -12.58 24.13
C GLU A 7 -25.79 -12.76 25.57
N SER A 8 -24.49 -12.98 25.71
CA SER A 8 -23.88 -13.11 27.04
C SER A 8 -23.86 -11.77 27.78
N CYS A 9 -23.96 -11.80 29.11
CA CYS A 9 -23.89 -10.62 29.98
C CYS A 9 -22.64 -9.75 29.71
N THR A 10 -21.51 -10.37 29.36
CA THR A 10 -20.26 -9.69 29.01
C THR A 10 -20.34 -8.92 27.69
N GLN A 11 -21.14 -9.39 26.73
CA GLN A 11 -21.41 -8.69 25.47
C GLN A 11 -22.14 -7.35 25.71
N LYS A 12 -23.04 -7.29 26.71
CA LYS A 12 -23.69 -6.02 27.13
C LYS A 12 -22.72 -5.10 27.88
N LEU A 13 -21.85 -5.63 28.74
CA LEU A 13 -20.92 -4.82 29.53
C LEU A 13 -19.83 -4.14 28.68
N GLN A 14 -19.42 -4.73 27.54
CA GLN A 14 -18.46 -4.10 26.62
C GLN A 14 -19.03 -2.88 25.86
N SER A 15 -20.33 -2.60 25.96
CA SER A 15 -20.94 -1.45 25.29
C SER A 15 -20.74 -0.11 26.02
N PHE A 16 -20.41 -0.13 27.32
CA PHE A 16 -20.41 1.07 28.17
C PHE A 16 -19.13 1.93 28.12
N HIS A 17 -18.06 1.47 27.46
CA HIS A 17 -16.77 2.19 27.43
C HIS A 17 -16.20 2.34 26.01
N LYS A 18 -17.06 2.66 25.04
CA LYS A 18 -16.56 3.09 23.73
C LYS A 18 -16.15 4.56 23.86
N CYS A 19 -14.87 4.84 24.02
CA CYS A 19 -14.34 6.19 23.88
C CYS A 19 -14.86 6.76 22.56
N LYS A 20 -15.49 7.94 22.62
CA LYS A 20 -15.96 8.62 21.41
C LYS A 20 -14.78 8.79 20.47
N LYS A 21 -14.96 8.45 19.19
CA LYS A 21 -13.93 8.64 18.17
C LYS A 21 -13.54 10.13 18.15
N PHE A 22 -12.31 10.44 18.51
CA PHE A 22 -11.76 11.78 18.36
C PHE A 22 -11.56 12.04 16.86
N ILE A 23 -12.13 13.14 16.34
CA ILE A 23 -12.10 13.52 14.93
C ILE A 23 -11.10 14.67 14.69
N GLY A 24 -10.38 15.13 15.72
CA GLY A 24 -9.37 16.18 15.60
C GLY A 24 -7.99 15.66 15.25
N SER A 25 -7.11 16.59 14.83
CA SER A 25 -5.67 16.33 14.80
C SER A 25 -5.13 16.13 16.22
N PRO A 26 -4.14 15.25 16.42
CA PRO A 26 -3.49 15.10 17.72
C PRO A 26 -3.02 16.45 18.27
N ILE A 27 -3.39 16.76 19.50
CA ILE A 27 -2.96 17.96 20.21
C ILE A 27 -1.60 17.64 20.84
N LYS A 28 -0.64 18.57 20.73
CA LYS A 28 0.67 18.42 21.38
C LYS A 28 0.47 18.36 22.89
N ALA A 29 1.32 17.59 23.59
CA ALA A 29 1.20 17.43 25.04
C ALA A 29 1.20 18.77 25.80
N ASN A 30 2.04 19.70 25.38
CA ASN A 30 2.11 21.06 25.94
C ASN A 30 0.89 21.95 25.66
N ALA A 31 0.00 21.55 24.75
CA ALA A 31 -1.24 22.25 24.43
C ALA A 31 -2.48 21.52 25.00
N LEU A 32 -2.28 20.48 25.81
CA LEU A 32 -3.36 19.79 26.53
C LEU A 32 -3.81 20.65 27.72
N ASP A 33 -5.03 21.16 27.64
CA ASP A 33 -5.71 21.81 28.75
C ASP A 33 -6.37 20.75 29.64
N MET A 34 -5.58 20.12 30.51
CA MET A 34 -6.06 19.17 31.51
C MET A 34 -5.36 19.37 32.86
N PRO A 35 -6.07 19.17 33.98
CA PRO A 35 -5.47 19.29 35.31
C PRO A 35 -4.30 18.30 35.47
N GLY A 36 -3.14 18.81 35.89
CA GLY A 36 -1.90 18.04 36.04
C GLY A 36 -1.06 17.91 34.76
N ALA A 37 -1.54 18.30 33.57
CA ALA A 37 -0.71 18.29 32.36
C ALA A 37 0.51 19.20 32.48
N ALA A 38 0.33 20.41 33.03
CA ALA A 38 1.41 21.38 33.19
C ALA A 38 2.62 20.82 33.98
N GLU A 39 2.38 19.97 34.98
CA GLU A 39 3.43 19.34 35.79
C GLU A 39 4.18 18.24 35.02
N LEU A 40 3.48 17.50 34.16
CA LEU A 40 4.04 16.45 33.31
C LEU A 40 4.75 17.00 32.06
N THR A 41 4.31 18.15 31.55
CA THR A 41 4.82 18.75 30.30
C THR A 41 5.87 19.83 30.54
N ASN A 42 6.21 20.14 31.79
CA ASN A 42 7.20 21.17 32.14
C ASN A 42 8.66 20.76 31.84
N ILE A 43 8.88 19.59 31.26
CA ILE A 43 10.18 19.14 30.79
C ILE A 43 10.34 19.63 29.34
N ASP A 44 10.65 20.90 29.16
CA ASP A 44 11.03 21.46 27.85
C ASP A 44 12.51 21.10 27.55
N PHE A 45 12.78 19.81 27.48
CA PHE A 45 14.10 19.30 27.11
C PHE A 45 14.13 19.03 25.61
N ASP A 46 14.54 20.05 24.85
CA ASP A 46 14.93 19.87 23.46
C ASP A 46 16.46 19.67 23.40
N PRO A 47 16.95 18.46 23.07
CA PRO A 47 18.39 18.17 23.03
C PRO A 47 19.11 18.92 21.90
N ARG A 48 18.38 19.60 21.00
CA ARG A 48 18.96 20.40 19.93
C ARG A 48 19.52 21.72 20.47
N PRO A 49 20.70 22.16 20.03
CA PRO A 49 21.19 23.51 20.31
C PRO A 49 20.21 24.58 19.82
N GLU A 50 20.10 25.71 20.54
CA GLU A 50 19.11 26.76 20.27
C GLU A 50 19.14 27.25 18.81
N GLU A 51 20.33 27.39 18.23
CA GLU A 51 20.55 27.84 16.85
C GLU A 51 19.91 26.92 15.79
N PHE A 52 19.71 25.63 16.12
CA PHE A 52 19.11 24.63 15.23
C PHE A 52 17.65 24.32 15.56
N ARG A 53 17.09 24.93 16.61
CA ARG A 53 15.67 24.75 16.94
C ARG A 53 14.80 25.51 15.93
N ASN A 54 13.81 24.82 15.37
CA ASN A 54 12.80 25.40 14.47
C ASN A 54 13.37 26.12 13.23
N ALA A 55 14.53 25.72 12.72
CA ALA A 55 15.10 26.30 11.51
C ALA A 55 14.11 26.20 10.34
N ALA A 56 13.80 27.34 9.71
CA ALA A 56 12.78 27.44 8.66
C ALA A 56 13.01 26.45 7.51
N ASN A 57 14.28 26.23 7.16
CA ASN A 57 14.69 25.37 6.06
C ASN A 57 15.13 23.96 6.52
N TYR A 58 14.83 23.57 7.77
CA TYR A 58 15.25 22.26 8.29
C TYR A 58 14.72 21.11 7.45
N GLN A 59 13.47 21.21 6.99
CA GLN A 59 12.85 20.21 6.13
C GLN A 59 13.62 20.05 4.82
N ASP A 60 14.03 21.14 4.19
CA ASP A 60 14.78 21.13 2.93
C ASP A 60 16.22 20.62 3.13
N HIS A 61 16.88 21.03 4.21
CA HIS A 61 18.20 20.53 4.57
C HIS A 61 18.16 19.02 4.84
N PHE A 62 17.22 18.56 5.65
CA PHE A 62 17.03 17.15 5.97
C PHE A 62 16.71 16.33 4.70
N ARG A 63 15.80 16.83 3.85
CA ARG A 63 15.51 16.26 2.53
C ARG A 63 16.75 16.11 1.68
N ASN A 64 17.54 17.17 1.54
CA ASN A 64 18.76 17.16 0.74
C ASN A 64 19.81 16.19 1.30
N VAL A 65 19.99 16.14 2.61
CA VAL A 65 20.93 15.19 3.24
C VAL A 65 20.49 13.75 3.01
N CYS A 66 19.19 13.45 3.18
CA CYS A 66 18.65 12.13 2.92
C CYS A 66 18.80 11.74 1.43
N LEU A 67 18.38 12.60 0.51
CA LEU A 67 18.40 12.32 -0.94
C LEU A 67 19.81 12.17 -1.52
N ASN A 68 20.79 12.92 -0.98
CA ASN A 68 22.17 12.88 -1.47
C ASN A 68 23.05 11.87 -0.71
N PHE A 69 22.50 11.11 0.23
CA PHE A 69 23.27 10.09 0.93
C PHE A 69 23.70 8.99 -0.06
N PRO A 70 25.00 8.66 -0.18
CA PRO A 70 25.53 7.78 -1.23
C PRO A 70 25.22 6.28 -1.04
N GLY A 71 24.22 5.95 -0.22
CA GLY A 71 23.71 4.59 -0.03
C GLY A 71 22.26 4.47 -0.50
N ILE A 72 21.87 3.28 -0.94
CA ILE A 72 20.44 2.94 -1.11
C ILE A 72 19.85 2.92 0.30
N SER A 73 19.28 4.05 0.72
CA SER A 73 18.68 4.16 2.04
C SER A 73 17.26 3.61 1.97
N GLU A 74 17.03 2.47 2.63
CA GLU A 74 15.72 1.81 2.75
C GLU A 74 14.79 2.50 3.76
N MET A 75 15.11 3.74 4.15
CA MET A 75 14.32 4.43 5.18
C MET A 75 12.93 4.80 4.65
N PRO A 76 11.85 4.57 5.43
CA PRO A 76 10.48 4.92 5.01
C PRO A 76 10.29 6.40 4.66
N ILE A 77 11.16 7.28 5.17
CA ILE A 77 11.08 8.73 4.95
C ILE A 77 11.19 9.12 3.47
N PHE A 78 11.85 8.31 2.63
CA PHE A 78 11.94 8.56 1.20
C PHE A 78 10.59 8.45 0.48
N GLN A 79 9.61 7.73 1.06
CA GLN A 79 8.25 7.66 0.52
C GLN A 79 7.48 8.98 0.67
N THR A 80 7.93 9.87 1.55
CA THR A 80 7.30 11.18 1.76
C THR A 80 7.73 12.23 0.74
N PHE A 81 8.65 11.88 -0.19
CA PHE A 81 9.20 12.77 -1.20
C PHE A 81 8.85 12.32 -2.61
N GLU A 82 8.60 13.27 -3.50
CA GLU A 82 8.30 13.01 -4.91
C GLU A 82 9.58 12.97 -5.78
N PRO A 83 9.63 12.10 -6.82
CA PRO A 83 8.65 11.07 -7.14
C PRO A 83 8.75 9.90 -6.17
N ALA A 84 7.61 9.47 -5.64
CA ALA A 84 7.55 8.35 -4.71
C ALA A 84 8.17 7.10 -5.35
N ASN A 85 9.16 6.51 -4.71
CA ASN A 85 9.79 5.28 -5.19
C ASN A 85 8.85 4.10 -4.92
N THR A 86 7.98 3.78 -5.88
CA THR A 86 7.02 2.68 -5.78
C THR A 86 7.69 1.32 -5.55
N LYS A 87 8.92 1.12 -6.03
CA LYS A 87 9.69 -0.11 -5.79
C LYS A 87 10.18 -0.22 -4.35
N ALA A 88 10.51 0.90 -3.73
CA ALA A 88 10.91 0.91 -2.33
C ALA A 88 9.73 0.54 -1.42
N VAL A 89 8.48 0.84 -1.80
CA VAL A 89 7.28 0.44 -1.05
C VAL A 89 7.14 -1.08 -0.98
N ALA A 90 7.51 -1.82 -2.04
CA ALA A 90 7.47 -3.28 -2.04
C ALA A 90 8.54 -3.90 -1.13
N LEU A 91 9.65 -3.19 -0.91
CA LEU A 91 10.76 -3.62 -0.04
C LEU A 91 10.57 -3.15 1.40
N ASP A 92 9.86 -2.05 1.60
CA ASP A 92 9.60 -1.47 2.91
C ASP A 92 8.40 -2.17 3.56
N HIS A 93 8.65 -2.78 4.71
CA HIS A 93 7.61 -3.35 5.60
C HIS A 93 6.76 -4.51 5.04
N VAL A 94 7.20 -5.21 4.00
CA VAL A 94 6.53 -6.44 3.54
C VAL A 94 7.20 -7.66 4.17
N TYR A 95 6.73 -8.08 5.36
CA TYR A 95 7.05 -9.41 5.92
C TYR A 95 6.41 -10.57 5.14
N LEU A 96 5.85 -10.29 3.96
CA LEU A 96 5.21 -11.29 3.12
C LEU A 96 6.25 -11.91 2.19
N LYS A 97 6.09 -13.21 1.93
CA LYS A 97 6.96 -13.96 1.01
C LYS A 97 6.92 -13.44 -0.43
N LEU A 98 5.85 -12.72 -0.79
CA LEU A 98 5.57 -12.21 -2.13
C LEU A 98 5.44 -10.70 -2.07
N THR A 99 5.93 -10.02 -3.11
CA THR A 99 5.69 -8.59 -3.27
C THR A 99 4.19 -8.33 -3.49
N PRO A 100 3.68 -7.12 -3.18
CA PRO A 100 2.31 -6.74 -3.49
C PRO A 100 1.94 -6.95 -4.96
N GLU A 101 2.89 -6.71 -5.86
CA GLU A 101 2.76 -6.94 -7.29
C GLU A 101 2.57 -8.43 -7.61
N ASP A 102 3.42 -9.30 -7.06
CA ASP A 102 3.30 -10.74 -7.26
C ASP A 102 1.97 -11.28 -6.71
N ASN A 103 1.57 -10.81 -5.54
CA ASN A 103 0.29 -11.18 -4.94
C ASN A 103 -0.89 -10.78 -5.83
N PHE A 104 -0.84 -9.56 -6.38
CA PHE A 104 -1.85 -9.10 -7.33
C PHE A 104 -1.89 -9.96 -8.59
N LEU A 105 -0.73 -10.25 -9.20
CA LEU A 105 -0.61 -11.04 -10.41
C LEU A 105 -1.08 -12.50 -10.22
N GLU A 106 -0.79 -13.11 -9.07
CA GLU A 106 -1.32 -14.41 -8.68
C GLU A 106 -2.84 -14.36 -8.50
N ARG A 107 -3.36 -13.33 -7.83
CA ARG A 107 -4.79 -13.16 -7.60
C ARG A 107 -5.60 -13.02 -8.90
N ILE A 108 -5.04 -12.35 -9.91
CA ILE A 108 -5.67 -12.21 -11.23
C ILE A 108 -5.35 -13.37 -12.19
N LEU A 109 -4.71 -14.42 -11.70
CA LEU A 109 -4.39 -15.65 -12.44
C LEU A 109 -3.54 -15.39 -13.70
N VAL A 110 -2.65 -14.41 -13.66
CA VAL A 110 -1.75 -14.11 -14.79
C VAL A 110 -0.51 -14.99 -14.75
N THR A 111 0.05 -15.22 -13.55
CA THR A 111 1.28 -16.02 -13.37
C THR A 111 1.02 -17.52 -13.41
N LYS A 112 -0.02 -18.00 -12.72
CA LYS A 112 -0.40 -19.42 -12.64
C LYS A 112 -1.91 -19.57 -12.75
N ILE A 113 -2.33 -20.49 -13.62
CA ILE A 113 -3.74 -20.86 -13.80
C ILE A 113 -3.84 -22.39 -13.93
N SER A 114 -4.78 -23.00 -13.22
CA SER A 114 -5.01 -24.45 -13.30
C SER A 114 -5.89 -24.80 -14.50
N SER A 115 -5.74 -26.01 -15.03
CA SER A 115 -6.54 -26.49 -16.16
C SER A 115 -8.05 -26.45 -15.89
N ALA A 116 -8.46 -26.77 -14.65
CA ALA A 116 -9.86 -26.68 -14.24
C ALA A 116 -10.41 -25.24 -14.35
N VAL A 117 -9.61 -24.24 -13.97
CA VAL A 117 -9.99 -22.83 -14.05
C VAL A 117 -9.99 -22.34 -15.51
N VAL A 118 -9.08 -22.84 -16.36
CA VAL A 118 -9.11 -22.55 -17.81
C VAL A 118 -10.44 -22.98 -18.42
N VAL A 119 -10.89 -24.21 -18.13
CA VAL A 119 -12.16 -24.74 -18.64
C VAL A 119 -13.36 -23.93 -18.12
N ASP A 120 -13.32 -23.49 -16.86
CA ASP A 120 -14.38 -22.65 -16.29
C ASP A 120 -14.43 -21.26 -16.93
N ILE A 121 -13.27 -20.61 -17.14
CA ILE A 121 -13.18 -19.32 -17.83
C ILE A 121 -13.69 -19.47 -19.28
N GLU A 122 -13.31 -20.52 -19.99
CA GLU A 122 -13.78 -20.79 -21.34
C GLU A 122 -15.31 -20.85 -21.40
N LYS A 123 -15.93 -21.65 -20.51
CA LYS A 123 -17.40 -21.76 -20.41
C LYS A 123 -18.06 -20.41 -20.11
N LYS A 124 -17.49 -19.65 -19.18
CA LYS A 124 -18.02 -18.33 -18.78
C LYS A 124 -17.82 -17.25 -19.84
N THR A 125 -16.93 -17.46 -20.81
CA THR A 125 -16.57 -16.46 -21.83
C THR A 125 -17.04 -16.82 -23.26
N LEU A 126 -17.88 -17.84 -23.41
CA LEU A 126 -18.43 -18.31 -24.70
C LEU A 126 -19.12 -17.22 -25.55
N GLY A 127 -19.70 -16.18 -24.92
CA GLY A 127 -20.29 -15.04 -25.62
C GLY A 127 -19.29 -14.10 -26.32
N GLN A 128 -17.98 -14.36 -26.18
CA GLN A 128 -16.89 -13.66 -26.84
C GLN A 128 -17.02 -12.14 -26.77
N SER A 129 -17.04 -11.43 -27.91
CA SER A 129 -17.05 -9.97 -27.99
C SER A 129 -18.28 -9.31 -27.36
N THR A 130 -19.38 -10.06 -27.20
CA THR A 130 -20.59 -9.56 -26.53
C THR A 130 -20.54 -9.73 -25.00
N ASN A 131 -19.56 -10.49 -24.51
CA ASN A 131 -19.38 -10.78 -23.09
C ASN A 131 -18.28 -9.89 -22.48
N LYS A 132 -18.65 -9.10 -21.48
CA LYS A 132 -17.70 -8.24 -20.75
C LYS A 132 -16.55 -9.02 -20.11
N LEU A 133 -16.84 -10.21 -19.56
CA LEU A 133 -15.83 -11.06 -18.94
C LEU A 133 -14.78 -11.54 -19.95
N TRP A 134 -15.17 -11.79 -21.20
CA TRP A 134 -14.22 -12.17 -22.25
C TRP A 134 -13.28 -11.01 -22.59
N ILE A 135 -13.77 -9.76 -22.58
CA ILE A 135 -12.94 -8.57 -22.79
C ILE A 135 -11.96 -8.40 -21.62
N GLU A 136 -12.44 -8.54 -20.38
CA GLU A 136 -11.61 -8.46 -19.17
C GLU A 136 -10.52 -9.54 -19.12
N GLU A 137 -10.82 -10.78 -19.49
CA GLU A 137 -9.80 -11.84 -19.54
C GLU A 137 -8.78 -11.63 -20.67
N ARG A 138 -9.19 -11.00 -21.76
CA ARG A 138 -8.28 -10.66 -22.87
C ARG A 138 -7.41 -9.44 -22.60
N SER A 139 -7.84 -8.50 -21.76
CA SER A 139 -6.97 -7.37 -21.39
C SER A 139 -5.80 -7.80 -20.52
N LYS A 140 -5.94 -8.94 -19.81
CA LYS A 140 -4.90 -9.54 -18.97
C LYS A 140 -3.87 -10.36 -19.75
N ARG A 141 -4.12 -10.72 -21.02
CA ARG A 141 -3.38 -11.78 -21.75
C ARG A 141 -3.10 -11.40 -23.19
N ILE A 142 -1.98 -11.88 -23.74
CA ILE A 142 -1.67 -11.70 -25.16
C ILE A 142 -2.42 -12.78 -25.97
N PRO A 143 -3.36 -12.40 -26.85
CA PRO A 143 -4.04 -13.38 -27.70
C PRO A 143 -3.14 -13.81 -28.86
N SER A 144 -3.37 -15.02 -29.39
CA SER A 144 -2.60 -15.60 -30.50
C SER A 144 -2.54 -14.68 -31.73
N SER A 145 -3.64 -14.03 -32.09
CA SER A 145 -3.70 -13.10 -33.22
C SER A 145 -2.86 -11.83 -33.03
N MET A 146 -2.54 -11.45 -31.78
CA MET A 146 -1.63 -10.35 -31.48
C MET A 146 -0.18 -10.82 -31.41
N PHE A 147 0.06 -12.06 -30.97
CA PHE A 147 1.40 -12.62 -30.86
C PHE A 147 2.14 -12.60 -32.20
N GLU A 148 1.49 -13.01 -33.29
CA GLU A 148 2.09 -12.98 -34.63
C GLU A 148 2.49 -11.56 -35.07
N LYS A 149 1.65 -10.57 -34.78
CA LYS A 149 1.93 -9.16 -35.08
C LYS A 149 3.15 -8.67 -34.31
N ILE A 150 3.23 -9.00 -33.02
CA ILE A 150 4.37 -8.66 -32.17
C ILE A 150 5.65 -9.29 -32.74
N CYS A 151 5.64 -10.58 -33.08
CA CYS A 151 6.80 -11.25 -33.67
C CYS A 151 7.28 -10.57 -34.95
N LYS A 152 6.37 -10.21 -35.86
CA LYS A 152 6.69 -9.50 -37.11
C LYS A 152 7.28 -8.11 -36.85
N SER A 153 6.66 -7.34 -35.94
CA SER A 153 7.15 -6.00 -35.58
C SER A 153 8.51 -6.02 -34.89
N THR A 154 8.82 -7.06 -34.11
CA THR A 154 10.09 -7.16 -33.36
C THR A 154 11.24 -7.68 -34.24
N GLN A 155 10.95 -8.29 -35.40
CA GLN A 155 11.95 -8.72 -36.38
C GLN A 155 12.40 -7.60 -37.33
N TRP A 156 11.78 -6.42 -37.27
CA TRP A 156 12.14 -5.24 -38.05
C TRP A 156 13.46 -4.62 -37.52
N GLY A 157 14.58 -5.19 -37.95
CA GLY A 157 15.93 -4.80 -37.50
C GLY A 157 16.96 -5.94 -37.51
N ARG A 158 16.52 -7.18 -37.77
CA ARG A 158 17.40 -8.31 -38.10
C ARG A 158 17.24 -8.67 -39.59
N GLN A 159 17.53 -7.71 -40.45
CA GLN A 159 17.98 -8.05 -41.80
C GLN A 159 19.50 -7.90 -41.78
N THR A 160 20.16 -8.99 -42.16
CA THR A 160 21.59 -9.18 -42.41
C THR A 160 22.34 -7.94 -42.85
#